data_AF-A0A9P3ZE52-F1
#
_entry.id   AF-A0A9P3ZE52-F1
#
_cell.length_a   1.000
_cell.length_b   1.000
_cell.length_c   1.000
_cell.angle_alpha   90.00
_cell.angle_beta   90.00
_cell.angle_gamma   90.00
#
_symmetry.space_group_name_H-M   'P 1'
#
loop_
_entity.id
_entity.type
_entity.pdbx_description
1 polymer ?
#
loop_
_entity_poly.entity_id
_entity_poly.type
_entity_poly.pdbx_seq_one_letter_code
_entity_poly.pdbx_strand_id
1 'polypeptide(L)'
;MDWIFFYTNIVIFIACVYTMYRRIEVSKKIGELRRDIKENEKALDNYKKENRPIEYIVELNDGVYFRKKHTDAFAQRTTYIITNNIFEAKSYDNLLSAKIDAEILNGRVLKYKPNLEEVG
;
A
#
# COMPACT_ATOMS: atom_id res chain seq x y z
N MET A 1 -43.89 20.87 -42.98
CA MET A 1 -43.30 19.65 -42.38
C MET A 1 -41.84 19.88 -42.00
N ASP A 2 -41.08 20.66 -42.77
CA ASP A 2 -39.63 20.86 -42.54
C ASP A 2 -39.31 21.54 -41.21
N TRP A 3 -40.12 22.50 -40.74
CA TRP A 3 -39.86 23.19 -39.47
C TRP A 3 -39.83 22.25 -38.26
N ILE A 4 -40.65 21.20 -38.23
CA ILE A 4 -40.69 20.23 -37.14
C ILE A 4 -39.36 19.46 -37.07
N PHE A 5 -38.78 19.08 -38.22
CA PHE A 5 -37.47 18.45 -38.29
C PHE A 5 -36.35 19.37 -37.80
N PHE A 6 -36.43 20.67 -38.07
CA PHE A 6 -35.47 21.63 -37.53
C PHE A 6 -35.57 21.74 -36.00
N TYR A 7 -36.78 21.82 -35.44
CA TYR A 7 -36.97 21.91 -33.99
C TYR A 7 -36.50 20.66 -33.26
N THR A 8 -36.80 19.45 -33.76
CA THR A 8 -36.36 18.20 -33.13
C THR A 8 -34.84 18.05 -33.15
N ASN A 9 -34.18 18.40 -34.26
CA ASN A 9 -32.72 18.37 -34.35
C ASN A 9 -32.06 19.34 -33.36
N ILE A 10 -32.62 20.55 -33.18
CA ILE A 10 -32.10 21.52 -32.20
C ILE A 10 -32.20 20.98 -30.77
N VAL A 11 -33.35 20.38 -30.40
CA VAL A 11 -33.55 19.81 -29.06
C VAL A 11 -32.59 18.64 -28.81
N ILE A 12 -32.40 17.76 -29.79
CA ILE A 12 -31.44 16.65 -29.70
C ILE A 12 -30.01 17.19 -29.54
N PHE A 13 -29.64 18.21 -30.31
CA PHE A 13 -28.33 18.82 -30.23
C PHE A 13 -28.04 19.41 -28.84
N ILE A 14 -29.00 20.14 -28.26
CA ILE A 14 -28.89 20.70 -26.91
C ILE A 14 -28.72 19.58 -25.87
N ALA A 15 -29.50 18.50 -25.98
CA ALA A 15 -29.38 17.35 -25.08
C ALA A 15 -28.01 16.66 -25.20
N CYS A 16 -27.48 16.50 -26.42
CA CYS A 16 -26.15 15.96 -26.65
C CYS A 16 -25.05 16.83 -26.02
N VAL A 17 -25.08 18.15 -26.26
CA VAL A 17 -24.11 19.08 -25.67
C VAL A 17 -24.17 19.04 -24.14
N TYR A 18 -25.37 19.00 -23.57
CA TYR A 18 -25.55 18.93 -22.12
C TYR A 18 -24.99 17.64 -21.50
N THR A 19 -25.23 16.49 -22.14
CA THR A 19 -24.68 15.21 -21.66
C THR A 19 -23.15 15.16 -21.79
N MET A 20 -22.57 15.73 -22.85
CA MET A 20 -21.13 15.85 -23.01
C MET A 20 -20.53 16.77 -21.93
N TYR A 21 -21.13 17.93 -21.69
CA TYR A 21 -20.68 18.86 -20.65
C TYR A 21 -20.67 18.19 -19.27
N ARG A 22 -21.76 17.50 -18.91
CA ARG A 22 -21.88 16.80 -17.63
C ARG A 22 -20.84 15.69 -17.49
N ARG A 23 -20.55 14.95 -18.57
CA ARG A 23 -19.48 13.92 -18.57
C ARG A 23 -18.11 14.55 -18.31
N ILE A 24 -17.80 15.67 -18.95
CA ILE A 24 -16.52 16.38 -18.75
C ILE A 24 -16.37 16.85 -17.30
N GLU A 25 -17.43 17.43 -16.71
CA GLU A 25 -17.41 17.88 -15.31
C GLU A 25 -17.20 16.71 -14.33
N VAL A 26 -17.91 15.61 -14.53
CA VAL A 26 -17.75 14.39 -13.72
C VAL A 26 -16.35 13.81 -13.87
N SER A 27 -15.81 13.77 -15.08
CA SER A 27 -14.44 13.29 -15.32
C SER A 27 -13.39 14.16 -14.62
N LYS A 28 -13.56 15.49 -14.57
CA LYS A 28 -12.67 16.37 -13.81
C LYS A 28 -12.72 16.07 -12.30
N LYS A 29 -13.92 15.97 -11.73
CA LYS A 29 -14.12 15.65 -10.30
C LYS A 29 -13.53 14.28 -9.93
N ILE A 30 -13.68 13.27 -10.79
CA ILE A 30 -13.05 11.96 -10.58
C ILE A 30 -11.52 12.07 -10.62
N GLY A 31 -10.97 12.89 -11.52
CA GLY A 31 -9.52 13.10 -11.62
C GLY A 31 -8.92 13.84 -10.42
N GLU A 32 -9.65 14.78 -9.82
CA GLU A 32 -9.29 15.44 -8.56
C GLU A 32 -9.34 14.43 -7.40
N LEU A 33 -10.46 13.73 -7.22
CA LEU A 33 -10.61 12.74 -6.16
C LEU A 33 -9.54 11.64 -6.23
N ARG A 34 -9.16 11.20 -7.43
CA ARG A 34 -8.09 10.22 -7.63
C ARG A 34 -6.72 10.74 -7.21
N ARG A 35 -6.45 12.04 -7.41
CA ARG A 35 -5.21 12.68 -6.94
C ARG A 35 -5.21 12.75 -5.42
N ASP A 36 -6.30 13.20 -4.83
CA ASP A 36 -6.43 13.32 -3.37
C ASP A 36 -6.29 11.96 -2.68
N ILE A 37 -6.90 10.91 -3.23
CA ILE A 37 -6.73 9.53 -2.74
C ILE A 37 -5.26 9.13 -2.79
N LYS A 38 -4.57 9.38 -3.92
CA LYS A 38 -3.15 9.02 -4.08
C LYS A 38 -2.25 9.79 -3.12
N GLU A 39 -2.53 11.06 -2.88
CA GLU A 39 -1.81 11.88 -1.90
C GLU A 39 -2.07 11.39 -0.48
N ASN A 40 -3.31 11.06 -0.14
CA ASN A 40 -3.67 10.49 1.15
C ASN A 40 -3.05 9.11 1.38
N GLU A 41 -3.00 8.25 0.36
CA GLU A 41 -2.29 6.96 0.44
C GLU A 41 -0.80 7.16 0.73
N LYS A 42 -0.17 8.13 0.04
CA LYS A 42 1.24 8.46 0.29
C LYS A 42 1.46 9.02 1.69
N ALA A 43 0.57 9.89 2.17
CA ALA A 43 0.61 10.43 3.52
C ALA A 43 0.42 9.33 4.57
N LEU A 44 -0.51 8.39 4.33
CA LEU A 44 -0.74 7.25 5.19
C LEU A 44 0.46 6.30 5.25
N ASP A 45 1.11 6.04 4.12
CA ASP A 45 2.33 5.23 4.07
C ASP A 45 3.49 5.91 4.80
N ASN A 46 3.63 7.23 4.69
CA ASN A 46 4.61 7.99 5.45
C ASN A 46 4.30 7.95 6.95
N TYR A 47 3.05 8.18 7.35
CA TYR A 47 2.62 8.08 8.74
C TYR A 47 2.88 6.68 9.31
N LYS A 48 2.56 5.63 8.55
CA LYS A 48 2.86 4.24 8.95
C LYS A 48 4.34 3.96 9.10
N LYS A 49 5.23 4.67 8.39
CA LYS A 49 6.69 4.55 8.57
C LYS A 49 7.16 5.30 9.82
N GLU A 50 6.64 6.50 10.06
CA GLU A 50 7.01 7.35 11.20
C GLU A 50 6.46 6.83 12.54
N ASN A 51 5.22 6.32 12.53
CA ASN A 51 4.50 5.88 13.72
C ASN A 51 4.41 4.35 13.84
N ARG A 52 5.24 3.60 13.11
CA ARG A 52 5.22 2.14 13.23
C ARG A 52 5.64 1.75 14.65
N PRO A 53 4.81 1.00 15.40
CA PRO A 53 5.23 0.41 16.67
C PRO A 53 6.14 -0.78 16.36
N ILE A 54 7.31 -0.53 15.79
CA ILE A 54 8.30 -1.58 15.61
C ILE A 54 8.96 -1.73 16.97
N GLU A 55 8.69 -2.84 17.65
CA GLU A 55 9.45 -3.17 18.85
C GLU A 55 10.60 -4.11 18.49
N TYR A 56 10.34 -5.21 17.79
CA TYR A 56 11.38 -6.16 17.41
C TYR A 56 11.34 -6.49 15.91
N ILE A 57 12.51 -6.66 15.31
CA ILE A 57 12.69 -7.17 13.94
C ILE A 57 13.73 -8.29 13.96
N VAL A 58 13.73 -9.13 12.92
CA VAL A 58 14.71 -10.20 12.75
C VAL A 58 15.65 -9.83 11.60
N GLU A 59 16.93 -9.72 11.92
CA GLU A 59 18.02 -9.52 10.95
C GLU A 59 18.74 -10.85 10.72
N LEU A 60 18.88 -11.24 9.45
CA LEU A 60 19.46 -12.52 9.04
C LEU A 60 20.95 -12.38 8.70
N ASN A 61 21.31 -11.26 8.08
CA ASN A 61 22.67 -10.83 7.79
C ASN A 61 22.71 -9.31 7.93
N ASP A 62 23.91 -8.74 7.99
CA ASP A 62 24.10 -7.29 8.09
C ASP A 62 23.30 -6.53 6.99
N GLY A 63 22.28 -5.77 7.40
CA GLY A 63 21.41 -5.04 6.48
C GLY A 63 20.35 -5.88 5.74
N VAL A 64 20.14 -7.14 6.13
CA VAL A 64 19.16 -8.05 5.52
C VAL A 64 18.17 -8.53 6.58
N TYR A 65 16.91 -8.18 6.39
CA TYR A 65 15.84 -8.40 7.35
C TYR A 65 14.83 -9.42 6.85
N PHE A 66 14.23 -10.14 7.78
CA PHE A 66 13.11 -11.00 7.48
C PHE A 66 11.84 -10.17 7.23
N ARG A 67 11.15 -10.41 6.10
CA ARG A 67 9.95 -9.65 5.69
C ARG A 67 8.66 -10.39 5.92
N LYS A 68 8.55 -11.62 5.40
CA LYS A 68 7.35 -12.45 5.59
C LYS A 68 7.61 -13.91 5.26
N LYS A 69 6.84 -14.78 5.91
CA LYS A 69 6.68 -16.18 5.54
C LYS A 69 5.55 -16.28 4.52
N HIS A 70 5.80 -16.96 3.40
CA HIS A 70 4.77 -17.36 2.46
C HIS A 70 4.64 -18.88 2.48
N THR A 71 3.47 -19.38 2.86
CA THR A 71 3.17 -20.81 2.79
C THR A 71 2.25 -21.03 1.60
N ASP A 72 2.75 -21.74 0.59
CA ASP A 72 1.91 -22.22 -0.49
C ASP A 72 1.11 -23.42 0.02
N ALA A 73 -0.22 -23.25 0.11
CA ALA A 73 -1.13 -24.29 0.60
C ALA A 73 -1.20 -25.51 -0.34
N PHE A 74 -0.93 -25.31 -1.63
CA PHE A 74 -0.95 -26.38 -2.64
C PHE A 74 0.39 -27.12 -2.70
N ALA A 75 1.50 -26.38 -2.68
CA ALA A 75 2.82 -26.98 -2.78
C ALA A 75 3.38 -27.48 -1.43
N GLN A 76 2.70 -27.20 -0.31
CA GLN A 76 3.19 -27.40 1.07
C GLN A 76 4.60 -26.82 1.29
N ARG A 77 4.96 -25.80 0.52
CA ARG A 77 6.27 -25.15 0.57
C ARG A 77 6.15 -23.86 1.36
N THR A 78 7.02 -23.74 2.35
CA THR A 78 7.25 -22.47 3.03
C THR A 78 8.42 -21.77 2.38
N THR A 79 8.19 -20.56 1.88
CA THR A 79 9.24 -19.66 1.39
C THR A 79 9.36 -18.48 2.34
N TYR A 80 10.59 -18.19 2.75
CA TYR A 80 10.92 -17.03 3.56
C TYR A 80 11.37 -15.90 2.64
N ILE A 81 10.67 -14.77 2.72
CA ILE A 81 10.98 -13.59 1.92
C ILE A 81 11.77 -12.64 2.81
N ILE A 82 12.92 -12.20 2.30
CA ILE A 82 13.85 -11.28 2.94
C ILE A 82 13.81 -9.92 2.24
N THR A 83 14.32 -8.89 2.91
CA THR A 83 14.42 -7.53 2.36
C THR A 83 15.67 -6.85 2.89
N ASN A 84 16.26 -5.99 2.08
CA ASN A 84 17.35 -5.09 2.45
C ASN A 84 16.84 -3.71 2.92
N ASN A 85 15.53 -3.57 3.13
CA ASN A 85 14.90 -2.38 3.65
C ASN A 85 14.30 -2.65 5.04
N ILE A 86 14.86 -2.04 6.08
CA ILE A 86 14.41 -2.20 7.47
C ILE A 86 12.93 -1.81 7.67
N PHE A 87 12.42 -0.84 6.89
CA PHE A 87 11.02 -0.41 6.97
C PHE A 87 10.06 -1.43 6.35
N GLU A 88 10.56 -2.36 5.53
CA GLU A 88 9.80 -3.47 4.98
C GLU A 88 9.93 -4.75 5.81
N ALA A 89 10.78 -4.75 6.85
CA ALA A 89 10.94 -5.90 7.73
C ALA A 89 9.63 -6.24 8.46
N LYS A 90 9.46 -7.52 8.79
CA LYS A 90 8.39 -7.99 9.67
C LYS A 90 8.60 -7.37 11.04
N SER A 91 7.58 -6.66 11.52
CA SER A 91 7.54 -6.14 12.88
C SER A 91 6.92 -7.18 13.79
N TYR A 92 7.49 -7.32 14.98
CA TYR A 92 6.98 -8.16 16.04
C TYR A 92 6.68 -7.29 17.26
N ASP A 93 5.48 -7.48 17.80
CA ASP A 93 5.03 -6.80 19.03
C ASP A 93 5.56 -7.51 20.29
N ASN A 94 6.29 -8.63 20.12
CA ASN A 94 6.71 -9.52 21.19
C ASN A 94 8.09 -10.12 20.87
N LEU A 95 9.01 -10.02 21.82
CA LEU A 95 10.36 -10.57 21.73
C LEU A 95 10.37 -12.09 21.49
N LEU A 96 9.48 -12.84 22.13
CA LEU A 96 9.43 -14.30 22.01
C LEU A 96 9.11 -14.73 20.57
N SER A 97 8.13 -14.09 19.94
CA SER A 97 7.78 -14.38 18.54
C SER A 97 8.92 -14.03 17.58
N ALA A 98 9.67 -12.95 17.86
CA ALA A 98 10.86 -12.60 17.09
C ALA A 98 11.99 -13.62 17.29
N LYS A 99 12.24 -14.06 18.53
CA LYS A 99 13.27 -15.07 18.86
C LYS A 99 13.01 -16.40 18.16
N ILE A 100 11.75 -16.86 18.11
CA ILE A 100 11.37 -18.10 17.40
C ILE A 100 11.74 -18.02 15.91
N ASP A 101 11.35 -16.95 15.23
CA ASP A 101 11.66 -16.79 13.80
C ASP A 101 13.16 -16.57 13.58
N ALA A 102 13.86 -15.89 14.50
CA ALA A 102 15.31 -15.70 14.45
C ALA A 102 16.06 -17.03 14.60
N GLU A 103 15.67 -17.91 15.53
CA GLU A 103 16.25 -19.25 15.67
C GLU A 103 16.06 -20.09 14.41
N ILE A 104 14.83 -20.12 13.87
CA ILE A 104 14.50 -20.89 12.66
C ILE A 104 15.34 -20.43 11.46
N LEU A 105 15.58 -19.12 11.35
CA LEU A 105 16.26 -18.51 10.22
C LEU A 105 17.74 -18.23 10.48
N ASN A 106 18.25 -18.66 11.64
CA ASN A 106 19.62 -18.44 12.08
C ASN A 106 20.04 -16.95 12.05
N GLY A 107 19.13 -16.07 12.45
CA GLY A 107 19.33 -14.62 12.53
C GLY A 107 19.38 -14.10 13.97
N ARG A 108 19.45 -12.77 14.12
CA ARG A 108 19.40 -12.06 15.41
C ARG A 108 18.17 -11.16 15.51
N VAL A 109 17.69 -10.97 16.73
CA VAL A 109 16.60 -10.03 17.00
C VAL A 109 17.17 -8.66 17.31
N LEU A 110 16.69 -7.64 16.63
CA LEU A 110 17.01 -6.25 16.93
C LEU A 110 15.79 -5.57 17.52
N LYS A 111 16.00 -4.76 18.58
CA LYS A 111 14.95 -3.88 19.07
C LYS A 111 14.98 -2.59 18.27
N TYR A 112 13.88 -2.28 17.59
CA TYR A 112 13.75 -1.03 16.87
C TYR A 112 13.47 0.10 17.86
N LYS A 113 14.55 0.70 18.37
CA LYS A 113 14.55 2.10 18.79
C LYS A 113 15.08 2.93 17.62
N PRO A 114 14.86 4.25 17.58
CA PRO A 114 15.54 5.13 16.64
C PRO A 114 17.08 4.96 16.61
N ASN A 115 17.68 4.26 17.58
CA ASN A 115 19.10 3.90 17.67
C ASN A 115 19.36 2.39 17.89
N LEU A 116 18.66 1.48 17.17
CA LEU A 116 18.88 0.00 17.12
C LEU A 116 19.85 -0.57 18.18
N GLU A 117 19.33 -0.95 19.35
CA GLU A 117 20.11 -1.63 20.39
C GLU A 117 19.93 -3.16 20.23
N GLU A 118 21.04 -3.91 20.24
CA GLU A 118 20.97 -5.37 20.34
C GLU A 118 20.36 -5.78 21.69
N VAL A 119 19.40 -6.72 21.65
CA VAL A 119 18.81 -7.29 22.87
C VAL A 119 19.36 -8.70 23.03
N GLY A 120 20.20 -8.90 24.05
CA GLY A 120 20.66 -10.22 24.48
C GLY A 120 19.52 -11.16 24.90
#